data_AF-A0A932NUE0-F1
#
_entry.id   AF-A0A932NUE0-F1
#
_cell.length_a   1.000
_cell.length_b   1.000
_cell.length_c   1.000
_cell.angle_alpha   90.00
_cell.angle_beta   90.00
_cell.angle_gamma   90.00
#
_symmetry.space_group_name_H-M   'P 1'
#
loop_
_entity.id
_entity.type
_entity.pdbx_description
1 polymer ?
#
loop_
_entity_poly.entity_id
_entity_poly.type
_entity_poly.pdbx_seq_one_letter_code
_entity_poly.pdbx_strand_id
1 'polypeptide(L)'
;MLNRAGAAAAAAAFRAHSDFPIEHTATFAWLPGVAWSDHHSFWRKGYRALMVTDTAFYRYPYYHTEQDTPDKLDYPRLARATEGLYWAFVSLANQELL
;
A
#
# COMPACT_ATOMS: atom_id res chain seq x y z
N MET A 1 15.02 3.08 3.68
CA MET A 1 14.17 3.28 2.48
C MET A 1 14.03 1.94 1.78
N LEU A 2 12.83 1.56 1.35
CA LEU A 2 12.68 0.31 0.61
C LEU A 2 13.28 0.48 -0.80
N ASN A 3 14.09 -0.47 -1.24
CA ASN A 3 14.57 -0.51 -2.62
C ASN A 3 13.49 -1.09 -3.55
N ARG A 4 13.66 -0.96 -4.86
CA ARG A 4 12.74 -1.51 -5.88
C ARG A 4 12.41 -2.99 -5.66
N ALA A 5 13.39 -3.78 -5.21
CA ALA A 5 13.22 -5.21 -4.96
C ALA A 5 12.19 -5.49 -3.86
N GLY A 6 12.19 -4.71 -2.77
CA GLY A 6 11.21 -4.90 -1.69
C GLY A 6 9.77 -4.61 -2.12
N ALA A 7 9.56 -3.60 -2.96
CA ALA A 7 8.21 -3.26 -3.46
C ALA A 7 7.72 -4.32 -4.45
N ALA A 8 8.61 -4.80 -5.32
CA ALA A 8 8.32 -5.90 -6.24
C ALA A 8 8.01 -7.20 -5.49
N ALA A 9 8.75 -7.52 -4.44
CA ALA A 9 8.51 -8.70 -3.61
C ALA A 9 7.13 -8.65 -2.93
N ALA A 10 6.76 -7.51 -2.34
CA ALA A 10 5.44 -7.34 -1.74
C ALA A 10 4.30 -7.43 -2.77
N ALA A 11 4.48 -6.83 -3.95
CA ALA A 11 3.50 -6.93 -5.04
C ALA A 11 3.37 -8.37 -5.56
N ALA A 12 4.47 -9.10 -5.69
CA ALA A 12 4.46 -10.51 -6.10
C ALA A 12 3.75 -11.39 -5.06
N ALA A 13 4.05 -11.18 -3.77
CA ALA A 13 3.37 -11.88 -2.68
C ALA A 13 1.87 -11.61 -2.68
N PHE A 14 1.44 -10.35 -2.87
CA PHE A 14 0.02 -10.02 -3.00
C PHE A 14 -0.64 -10.72 -4.19
N ARG A 15 -0.04 -10.65 -5.38
CA ARG A 15 -0.58 -11.25 -6.61
C ARG A 15 -0.65 -12.78 -6.56
N ALA A 16 0.16 -13.43 -5.74
CA ALA A 16 0.09 -14.88 -5.54
C ALA A 16 -1.19 -15.31 -4.80
N HIS A 17 -1.85 -14.40 -4.08
CA HIS A 17 -3.00 -14.70 -3.22
C HIS A 17 -4.25 -13.86 -3.52
N SER A 18 -4.20 -12.96 -4.50
CA SER A 18 -5.32 -12.09 -4.85
C SER A 18 -5.29 -11.71 -6.32
N ASP A 19 -6.47 -11.68 -6.93
CA ASP A 19 -6.71 -11.13 -8.27
C ASP A 19 -7.01 -9.62 -8.25
N PHE A 20 -7.02 -9.00 -7.06
CA PHE A 20 -7.32 -7.60 -6.90
C PHE A 20 -6.28 -6.74 -7.67
N PRO A 21 -6.72 -5.77 -8.48
CA PRO A 21 -5.81 -4.99 -9.29
C PRO A 21 -4.94 -4.10 -8.41
N ILE A 22 -3.63 -4.31 -8.47
CA ILE A 22 -2.63 -3.46 -7.83
C ILE A 22 -1.62 -2.95 -8.85
N GLU A 23 -1.06 -1.79 -8.56
CA GLU A 23 0.14 -1.28 -9.19
C GLU A 23 1.18 -1.00 -8.12
N HIS A 24 2.46 -1.13 -8.45
CA HIS A 24 3.54 -0.84 -7.51
C HIS A 24 4.57 0.06 -8.16
N THR A 25 5.12 0.97 -7.36
CA THR A 25 6.21 1.85 -7.78
C THR A 25 7.14 2.07 -6.59
N ALA A 26 8.42 2.19 -6.88
CA ALA A 26 9.43 2.64 -5.93
C ALA A 26 10.18 3.80 -6.60
N THR A 27 9.76 5.01 -6.25
CA THR A 27 10.18 6.26 -6.89
C THR A 27 10.61 7.29 -5.85
N PHE A 28 10.91 8.51 -6.30
CA PHE A 28 11.52 9.54 -5.48
C PHE A 28 10.55 10.13 -4.44
N ALA A 29 11.05 10.34 -3.22
CA ALA A 29 10.26 10.91 -2.12
C ALA A 29 9.80 12.36 -2.34
N TRP A 30 10.45 13.10 -3.26
CA TRP A 30 10.05 14.47 -3.61
C TRP A 30 8.85 14.52 -4.56
N LEU A 31 8.47 13.39 -5.18
CA LEU A 31 7.27 13.34 -5.99
C LEU A 31 6.02 13.43 -5.09
N PRO A 32 5.06 14.31 -5.43
CA PRO A 32 3.82 14.46 -4.68
C PRO A 32 3.10 13.13 -4.42
N GLY A 33 2.69 12.90 -3.17
CA GLY A 33 2.02 11.69 -2.72
C GLY A 33 2.93 10.56 -2.24
N VAL A 34 4.20 10.51 -2.69
CA VAL A 34 5.08 9.36 -2.41
C VAL A 34 5.52 9.31 -0.95
N ALA A 35 5.69 10.46 -0.32
CA ALA A 35 6.16 10.58 1.06
C ALA A 35 5.14 11.25 1.99
N TRP A 36 3.85 11.26 1.64
CA TRP A 36 2.80 12.00 2.36
C TRP A 36 2.00 11.16 3.37
N SER A 37 2.55 10.03 3.82
CA SER A 37 1.94 9.19 4.85
C SER A 37 3.00 8.69 5.85
N ASP A 38 2.56 7.95 6.87
CA ASP A 38 3.35 7.61 8.06
C ASP A 38 4.63 6.83 7.74
N HIS A 39 4.65 6.07 6.64
CA HIS A 39 5.83 5.34 6.16
C HIS A 39 7.05 6.25 5.97
N HIS A 40 6.85 7.56 5.72
CA HIS A 40 7.94 8.52 5.64
C HIS A 40 8.74 8.63 6.96
N SER A 41 8.07 8.58 8.11
CA SER A 41 8.74 8.60 9.42
C SER A 41 9.64 7.39 9.63
N PHE A 42 9.22 6.21 9.14
CA PHE A 42 10.03 4.99 9.15
C PHE A 42 11.24 5.12 8.23
N TRP A 43 11.06 5.66 7.02
CA TRP A 43 12.17 5.90 6.09
C TRP A 43 13.25 6.81 6.69
N ARG A 44 12.86 7.88 7.42
CA ARG A 44 13.80 8.80 8.11
C ARG A 44 14.65 8.11 9.17
N LYS A 45 14.21 6.96 9.68
CA LYS A 45 14.91 6.14 10.67
C LYS A 45 15.59 4.91 10.06
N GLY A 46 15.65 4.83 8.73
CA GLY A 46 16.30 3.72 8.02
C GLY A 46 15.45 2.45 7.88
N TYR A 47 14.25 2.40 8.48
CA TYR A 47 13.39 1.24 8.39
C TYR A 47 12.82 1.02 6.97
N ARG A 48 12.54 -0.24 6.68
CA ARG A 48 11.82 -0.71 5.49
C ARG A 48 10.32 -0.48 5.73
N ALA A 49 9.68 0.31 4.89
CA ALA A 49 8.24 0.59 4.96
C ALA A 49 7.64 0.78 3.57
N LEU A 50 6.37 0.37 3.43
CA LEU A 50 5.55 0.47 2.23
C LEU A 50 4.27 1.26 2.54
N MET A 51 3.77 1.99 1.56
CA MET A 51 2.43 2.57 1.59
C MET A 51 1.56 1.85 0.57
N VAL A 52 0.40 1.38 1.00
CA VAL A 52 -0.65 0.88 0.12
C VAL A 52 -1.75 1.93 0.09
N THR A 53 -2.09 2.40 -1.10
CA THR A 53 -3.05 3.48 -1.28
C THR A 53 -3.76 3.33 -2.62
N ASP A 54 -5.01 3.76 -2.68
CA ASP A 54 -5.79 3.97 -3.90
C ASP A 54 -5.53 5.35 -4.53
N THR A 55 -4.62 6.14 -3.94
CA THR A 55 -4.32 7.53 -4.28
C THR A 55 -5.48 8.50 -3.98
N ALA A 56 -6.22 8.27 -2.90
CA ALA A 56 -7.41 9.02 -2.47
C ALA A 56 -7.38 10.52 -2.79
N PHE A 57 -6.33 11.26 -2.43
CA PHE A 57 -6.28 12.71 -2.66
C PHE A 57 -6.29 13.14 -4.15
N TYR A 58 -6.06 12.23 -5.10
CA TYR A 58 -6.23 12.48 -6.55
C TYR A 58 -7.58 12.03 -7.10
N ARG A 59 -8.26 11.07 -6.46
CA ARG A 59 -9.37 10.30 -7.07
C ARG A 59 -10.66 10.29 -6.26
N TYR A 60 -10.59 10.64 -4.98
CA TYR A 60 -11.70 10.58 -4.04
C TYR A 60 -12.14 12.00 -3.66
N PRO A 61 -13.29 12.47 -4.17
CA PRO A 61 -13.70 13.87 -4.05
C PRO A 61 -14.09 14.28 -2.62
N TYR A 62 -14.34 13.32 -1.73
CA TYR A 62 -14.75 13.56 -0.35
C TYR A 62 -13.57 13.54 0.62
N TYR A 63 -12.33 13.37 0.14
CA TYR A 63 -11.14 13.31 0.97
C TYR A 63 -11.01 14.57 1.86
N HIS A 64 -10.83 14.37 3.17
CA HIS A 64 -10.75 15.44 4.19
C HIS A 64 -11.98 16.37 4.24
N THR A 65 -13.17 15.81 3.99
CA THR A 65 -14.43 16.53 4.13
C THR A 65 -15.38 15.80 5.07
N GLU A 66 -16.41 16.49 5.56
CA GLU A 66 -17.47 15.86 6.38
C GLU A 66 -18.28 14.82 5.59
N GLN A 67 -18.21 14.85 4.26
CA GLN A 67 -18.84 13.88 3.38
C GLN A 67 -18.07 12.56 3.27
N ASP A 68 -16.88 12.45 3.88
CA ASP A 68 -16.13 11.19 3.96
C ASP A 68 -16.79 10.23 4.96
N THR A 69 -17.84 9.54 4.49
CA THR A 69 -18.69 8.70 5.32
C THR A 69 -18.72 7.25 4.82
N PRO A 70 -19.05 6.27 5.68
CA PRO A 70 -18.90 4.84 5.36
C PRO A 70 -19.66 4.35 4.13
N ASP A 71 -20.77 5.00 3.77
CA ASP A 71 -21.56 4.66 2.57
C ASP A 71 -20.82 4.88 1.24
N LYS A 72 -19.67 5.57 1.25
CA LYS A 72 -18.83 5.78 0.07
C LYS A 72 -17.87 4.60 -0.19
N LEU A 73 -17.74 3.69 0.77
CA LEU A 73 -16.81 2.57 0.66
C LEU A 73 -17.36 1.46 -0.23
N ASP A 74 -16.53 0.99 -1.16
CA ASP A 74 -16.74 -0.29 -1.84
C ASP A 74 -16.25 -1.44 -0.93
N TYR A 75 -17.13 -1.90 -0.05
CA TYR A 75 -16.81 -2.96 0.91
C TYR A 75 -16.34 -4.27 0.26
N PRO A 76 -16.95 -4.78 -0.83
CA PRO A 76 -16.43 -5.95 -1.53
C PRO A 76 -14.99 -5.79 -2.01
N ARG A 77 -14.63 -4.62 -2.57
CA ARG A 77 -13.24 -4.34 -2.96
C ARG A 77 -12.32 -4.22 -1.76
N LEU A 78 -12.74 -3.53 -0.71
CA LEU A 78 -11.97 -3.38 0.52
C LEU A 78 -11.66 -4.74 1.17
N ALA A 79 -12.63 -5.65 1.20
CA ALA A 79 -12.46 -6.99 1.73
C ALA A 79 -11.40 -7.77 0.95
N ARG A 80 -11.48 -7.78 -0.40
CA ARG A 80 -10.49 -8.46 -1.25
C ARG A 80 -9.09 -7.86 -1.13
N ALA A 81 -8.97 -6.54 -1.04
CA ALA A 81 -7.69 -5.89 -0.82
C ALA A 81 -7.09 -6.26 0.56
N THR A 82 -7.93 -6.29 1.60
CA THR A 82 -7.52 -6.68 2.95
C THR A 82 -7.04 -8.12 3.02
N GLU A 83 -7.79 -9.04 2.41
CA GLU A 83 -7.42 -10.47 2.35
C GLU A 83 -6.11 -10.68 1.57
N GLY A 84 -5.95 -10.00 0.42
CA GLY A 84 -4.69 -10.05 -0.33
C GLY A 84 -3.50 -9.54 0.46
N LEU A 85 -3.67 -8.47 1.25
CA LEU A 85 -2.61 -7.95 2.13
C LEU A 85 -2.27 -8.91 3.26
N TYR A 86 -3.28 -9.54 3.87
CA TYR A 86 -3.06 -10.55 4.91
C TYR A 86 -2.14 -11.67 4.41
N TRP A 87 -2.48 -12.29 3.28
CA TRP A 87 -1.67 -13.37 2.73
C TRP A 87 -0.30 -12.90 2.23
N ALA A 88 -0.21 -11.69 1.67
CA ALA A 88 1.09 -11.11 1.31
C ALA A 88 2.02 -11.00 2.53
N PHE A 89 1.50 -10.54 3.68
CA PHE A 89 2.29 -10.43 4.91
C PHE A 89 2.66 -11.78 5.49
N VAL A 90 1.76 -12.76 5.47
CA VAL A 90 2.08 -14.15 5.87
C VAL A 90 3.22 -14.69 5.02
N SER A 91 3.15 -14.53 3.69
CA SER A 91 4.19 -14.99 2.77
C SER A 91 5.53 -14.28 2.99
N LEU A 92 5.53 -12.96 3.19
CA LEU A 92 6.75 -12.19 3.46
C LEU A 92 7.36 -12.49 4.84
N ALA A 93 6.56 -12.86 5.83
CA ALA A 93 7.04 -13.21 7.16
C ALA A 93 7.64 -14.63 7.21
N ASN A 94 7.08 -15.56 6.40
CA ASN A 94 7.54 -16.95 6.32
C ASN A 94 8.74 -17.13 5.39
N GLN A 95 8.97 -16.20 4.47
CA GLN A 95 10.24 -16.08 3.79
C GLN A 95 11.21 -15.40 4.76
N GLU A 96 12.23 -16.09 5.26
CA GLU A 96 13.36 -15.40 5.91
C GLU A 96 13.79 -14.29 4.97
N LEU A 97 13.59 -13.04 5.39
CA LEU A 97 13.93 -11.85 4.63
C LEU A 97 15.42 -11.94 4.25
N LEU A 98 15.69 -12.29 2.99
CA LEU A 98 17.02 -12.26 2.37
C LEU A 98 17.78 -10.98 2.73
#